data_AF-A0A2V2VWS8-F1
#
_entry.id   AF-A0A2V2VWS8-F1
#
_cell.length_a   1.000
_cell.length_b   1.000
_cell.length_c   1.000
_cell.angle_alpha   90.00
_cell.angle_beta   90.00
_cell.angle_gamma   90.00
#
_symmetry.space_group_name_H-M   'P 1'
#
loop_
_entity.id
_entity.type
_entity.pdbx_description
1 polymer ?
#
loop_
_entity_poly.entity_id
_entity_poly.type
_entity_poly.pdbx_seq_one_letter_code
_entity_poly.pdbx_strand_id
1 'polypeptide(L)'
;MKIIPRQKTDTSAEKEIVHRVAQVAHSVAQGKIGSGFDVYTAAYGTCAYRRFPAQFVESVMSTNESPSNVVVSTLADCVNMEKEWVKRVPFHLPLGLKLLLGDVHQGGSGTPGMVSKVMAWRNSVADNPYNLWEQLRENNEKYVASLKALILQADEKTVEHVNSVDVLKHVVLAQHIPQNDAERLWVEAATYASKSRRYLREMGQAASVEIEPNKLTALLDATCAIPGVFAVGCPGAGGYDAVFALVFGDETCTSVESFWEEYTAMRVCPLLVREDAAGLLFSEEK
;
A
#
# COMPACT_ATOMS: atom_id res chain seq x y z
N MET A 1 -40.04 16.43 30.26
CA MET A 1 -39.21 16.46 29.05
C MET A 1 -38.66 15.05 28.86
N LYS A 2 -39.14 14.30 27.86
CA LYS A 2 -38.65 12.93 27.61
C LYS A 2 -37.19 13.05 27.15
N ILE A 3 -36.26 12.45 27.90
CA ILE A 3 -34.89 12.26 27.46
C ILE A 3 -34.97 11.24 26.32
N ILE A 4 -34.88 11.72 25.08
CA ILE A 4 -34.71 10.87 23.91
C ILE A 4 -33.31 10.27 24.04
N PRO A 5 -33.14 8.93 24.06
CA PRO A 5 -31.82 8.35 24.05
C PRO A 5 -31.13 8.76 22.75
N ARG A 6 -29.97 9.43 22.84
CA ARG A 6 -29.09 9.68 21.69
C ARG A 6 -28.84 8.33 21.03
N GLN A 7 -29.26 8.18 19.77
CA GLN A 7 -28.85 7.06 18.94
C GLN A 7 -27.32 7.07 18.92
N LYS A 8 -26.70 5.93 19.25
CA LYS A 8 -25.29 5.68 18.91
C LYS A 8 -25.19 5.93 17.40
N THR A 9 -24.56 7.02 16.99
CA THR A 9 -24.25 7.24 15.59
C THR A 9 -23.34 6.10 15.17
N ASP A 10 -23.72 5.41 14.09
CA ASP A 10 -22.87 4.38 13.53
C ASP A 10 -21.68 5.08 12.87
N THR A 11 -20.60 5.23 13.62
CA THR A 11 -19.32 5.81 13.16
C THR A 11 -18.83 5.23 11.83
N SER A 12 -19.28 4.02 11.47
CA SER A 12 -18.98 3.41 10.16
C SER A 12 -19.74 4.07 9.01
N ALA A 13 -21.00 4.45 9.20
CA ALA A 13 -21.80 5.11 8.18
C ALA A 13 -21.34 6.55 7.94
N GLU A 14 -20.98 7.25 9.02
CA GLU A 14 -20.41 8.61 8.97
C GLU A 14 -19.03 8.62 8.28
N LYS A 15 -18.17 7.63 8.57
CA LYS A 15 -16.88 7.49 7.89
C LYS A 15 -17.06 7.21 6.39
N GLU A 16 -18.03 6.38 6.02
CA GLU A 16 -18.30 6.03 4.62
C GLU A 16 -18.84 7.22 3.82
N ILE A 17 -19.76 8.01 4.38
CA ILE A 17 -20.24 9.21 3.68
C ILE A 17 -19.10 10.22 3.46
N VAL A 18 -18.22 10.44 4.45
CA VAL A 18 -17.05 11.31 4.31
C VAL A 18 -16.12 10.78 3.22
N HIS A 19 -15.81 9.48 3.24
CA HIS A 19 -14.98 8.84 2.22
C HIS A 19 -15.55 9.04 0.80
N ARG A 20 -16.84 8.76 0.59
CA ARG A 20 -17.46 8.88 -0.73
C ARG A 20 -17.49 10.30 -1.24
N VAL A 21 -17.85 11.26 -0.39
CA VAL A 21 -17.84 12.69 -0.73
C VAL A 21 -16.42 13.13 -1.08
N ALA A 22 -15.43 12.77 -0.26
CA ALA A 22 -14.03 13.08 -0.52
C ALA A 22 -13.53 12.45 -1.83
N GLN A 23 -13.95 11.22 -2.14
CA GLN A 23 -13.55 10.53 -3.37
C GLN A 23 -14.15 11.17 -4.62
N VAL A 24 -15.41 11.59 -4.57
CA VAL A 24 -16.03 12.36 -5.67
C VAL A 24 -15.30 13.69 -5.84
N ALA A 25 -15.09 14.43 -4.76
CA ALA A 25 -14.38 15.72 -4.78
C ALA A 25 -12.96 15.58 -5.34
N HIS A 26 -12.22 14.55 -4.94
CA HIS A 26 -10.88 14.26 -5.44
C HIS A 26 -10.89 13.96 -6.95
N SER A 27 -11.87 13.18 -7.41
CA SER A 27 -12.00 12.85 -8.84
C SER A 27 -12.30 14.09 -9.68
N VAL A 28 -13.20 14.96 -9.20
CA VAL A 28 -13.54 16.26 -9.83
C VAL A 28 -12.31 17.17 -9.90
N ALA A 29 -11.59 17.32 -8.78
CA ALA A 29 -10.41 18.16 -8.70
C ALA A 29 -9.26 17.68 -9.60
N GLN A 30 -9.08 16.36 -9.73
CA GLN A 30 -8.06 15.79 -10.62
C GLN A 30 -8.49 15.74 -12.10
N GLY A 31 -9.77 15.96 -12.41
CA GLY A 31 -10.31 15.80 -13.77
C GLY A 31 -10.24 14.36 -14.30
N LYS A 32 -10.04 13.37 -13.42
CA LYS A 32 -9.99 11.94 -13.77
C LYS A 32 -10.43 11.07 -12.60
N ILE A 33 -10.90 9.86 -12.91
CA ILE A 33 -11.21 8.86 -11.90
C ILE A 33 -9.93 8.10 -11.55
N GLY A 34 -9.28 8.47 -10.45
CA GLY A 34 -8.08 7.80 -9.93
C GLY A 34 -8.34 6.39 -9.37
N SER A 35 -7.34 5.82 -8.70
CA SER A 35 -7.50 4.55 -7.98
C SER A 35 -8.37 4.69 -6.74
N GLY A 36 -8.36 5.87 -6.09
CA GLY A 36 -9.05 6.15 -4.83
C GLY A 36 -8.39 5.56 -3.60
N PHE A 37 -7.19 4.98 -3.75
CA PHE A 37 -6.46 4.36 -2.65
C PHE A 37 -6.03 5.38 -1.59
N ASP A 38 -5.51 6.53 -2.02
CA ASP A 38 -5.11 7.65 -1.18
C ASP A 38 -6.26 8.15 -0.30
N VAL A 39 -7.40 8.45 -0.90
CA VAL A 39 -8.59 8.91 -0.18
C VAL A 39 -9.14 7.81 0.74
N TYR A 40 -9.17 6.56 0.28
CA TYR A 40 -9.68 5.44 1.08
C TYR A 40 -8.82 5.19 2.32
N THR A 41 -7.49 5.18 2.18
CA THR A 41 -6.57 4.98 3.31
C THR A 41 -6.57 6.16 4.28
N ALA A 42 -6.73 7.40 3.81
CA ALA A 42 -6.95 8.54 4.69
C ALA A 42 -8.22 8.36 5.54
N ALA A 43 -9.29 7.79 4.95
CA ALA A 43 -10.53 7.52 5.66
C ALA A 43 -10.44 6.34 6.64
N TYR A 44 -9.94 5.20 6.17
CA TYR A 44 -10.07 3.92 6.86
C TYR A 44 -8.78 3.42 7.50
N GLY A 45 -7.65 4.09 7.26
CA GLY A 45 -6.34 3.65 7.71
C GLY A 45 -5.80 2.51 6.84
N THR A 46 -5.00 1.65 7.47
CA THR A 46 -4.36 0.52 6.81
C THR A 46 -5.41 -0.47 6.27
N CYS A 47 -5.25 -0.90 5.02
CA CYS A 47 -6.21 -1.80 4.37
C CYS A 47 -5.59 -2.65 3.25
N ALA A 48 -6.27 -3.75 2.92
CA ALA A 48 -6.09 -4.42 1.63
C ALA A 48 -7.13 -3.86 0.64
N TYR A 49 -6.67 -3.02 -0.28
CA TYR A 49 -7.55 -2.21 -1.13
C TYR A 49 -7.75 -2.80 -2.53
N ARG A 50 -8.99 -2.71 -3.03
CA ARG A 50 -9.31 -2.82 -4.46
C ARG A 50 -10.14 -1.62 -4.87
N ARG A 51 -9.80 -1.03 -6.01
CA ARG A 51 -10.45 0.17 -6.57
C ARG A 51 -11.96 -0.03 -6.69
N PHE A 52 -12.72 0.98 -6.29
CA PHE A 52 -14.17 1.03 -6.44
C PHE A 52 -14.59 1.02 -7.93
N PRO A 53 -15.81 0.55 -8.26
CA PRO A 53 -16.33 0.62 -9.63
C PRO A 53 -16.42 2.07 -10.14
N ALA A 54 -15.73 2.38 -11.25
CA ALA A 54 -15.68 3.74 -11.81
C ALA A 54 -17.07 4.33 -12.12
N GLN A 55 -18.02 3.47 -12.55
CA GLN A 55 -19.42 3.80 -12.79
C GLN A 55 -20.13 4.51 -11.63
N PHE A 56 -19.63 4.41 -10.39
CA PHE A 56 -20.21 5.09 -9.24
C PHE A 56 -19.95 6.61 -9.22
N VAL A 57 -18.92 7.08 -9.93
CA VAL A 57 -18.59 8.52 -10.02
C VAL A 57 -18.63 9.06 -11.45
N GLU A 58 -18.83 8.20 -12.44
CA GLU A 58 -18.89 8.57 -13.86
C GLU A 58 -19.94 9.64 -14.16
N SER A 59 -21.10 9.62 -13.49
CA SER A 59 -22.17 10.61 -13.69
C SER A 59 -21.70 12.04 -13.42
N VAL A 60 -20.83 12.23 -12.42
CA VAL A 60 -20.24 13.53 -12.06
C VAL A 60 -19.04 13.89 -12.95
N MET A 61 -18.40 12.90 -13.56
CA MET A 61 -17.15 13.04 -14.33
C MET A 61 -17.38 13.02 -15.85
N SER A 62 -18.63 13.14 -16.31
CA SER A 62 -19.05 12.88 -17.69
C SER A 62 -18.56 13.90 -18.74
N THR A 63 -17.87 14.96 -18.30
CA THR A 63 -17.21 15.95 -19.16
C THR A 63 -15.68 15.82 -19.07
N ASN A 64 -14.97 15.94 -20.20
CA ASN A 64 -13.50 15.98 -20.25
C ASN A 64 -12.87 17.20 -19.54
N GLU A 65 -13.70 18.02 -18.89
CA GLU A 65 -13.32 19.18 -18.10
C GLU A 65 -13.87 18.99 -16.68
N SER A 66 -13.08 19.37 -15.67
CA SER A 66 -13.50 19.37 -14.27
C SER A 66 -14.74 20.25 -14.10
N PRO A 67 -15.87 19.72 -13.60
CA PRO A 67 -17.09 20.50 -13.45
C PRO A 67 -16.89 21.64 -12.44
N SER A 68 -17.29 22.86 -12.82
CA SER A 68 -17.31 24.03 -11.92
C SER A 68 -18.36 23.92 -10.81
N ASN A 69 -19.35 23.04 -11.00
CA ASN A 69 -20.50 22.85 -10.15
C ASN A 69 -21.04 21.43 -10.34
N VAL A 70 -21.42 20.78 -9.22
CA VAL A 70 -22.02 19.44 -9.22
C VAL A 70 -23.47 19.56 -8.76
N VAL A 71 -24.40 18.97 -9.52
CA VAL A 71 -25.82 18.96 -9.15
C VAL A 71 -26.00 18.09 -7.90
N VAL A 72 -26.71 18.60 -6.89
CA VAL A 72 -26.88 17.94 -5.59
C VAL A 72 -27.49 16.54 -5.71
N SER A 73 -28.47 16.35 -6.60
CA SER A 73 -29.07 15.02 -6.83
C SER A 73 -28.06 14.02 -7.38
N THR A 74 -27.22 14.44 -8.34
CA THR A 74 -26.16 13.58 -8.90
C THR A 74 -25.12 13.20 -7.84
N LEU A 75 -24.74 14.15 -6.97
CA LEU A 75 -23.86 13.85 -5.84
C LEU A 75 -24.51 12.86 -4.87
N ALA A 76 -25.79 13.07 -4.53
CA ALA A 76 -26.55 12.19 -3.65
C ALA A 76 -26.61 10.76 -4.19
N ASP A 77 -26.79 10.59 -5.50
CA ASP A 77 -26.79 9.27 -6.16
C ASP A 77 -25.42 8.59 -6.08
N CYS A 78 -24.33 9.34 -6.31
CA CYS A 78 -22.96 8.80 -6.17
C CYS A 78 -22.70 8.31 -4.75
N VAL A 79 -23.06 9.10 -3.75
CA VAL A 79 -22.77 8.77 -2.35
C VAL A 79 -23.83 7.88 -1.69
N ASN A 80 -24.80 7.37 -2.46
CA ASN A 80 -25.88 6.52 -1.95
C ASN A 80 -25.36 5.24 -1.29
N MET A 81 -25.64 5.10 0.00
CA MET A 81 -25.19 4.02 0.89
C MET A 81 -25.80 2.64 0.63
N GLU A 82 -26.78 2.50 -0.26
CA GLU A 82 -27.40 1.21 -0.61
C GLU A 82 -26.44 0.25 -1.33
N LYS A 83 -25.41 0.79 -1.99
CA LYS A 83 -24.39 0.01 -2.71
C LYS A 83 -23.06 0.04 -1.97
N GLU A 84 -22.39 -1.10 -1.87
CA GLU A 84 -21.01 -1.17 -1.36
C GLU A 84 -20.04 -0.63 -2.43
N TRP A 85 -19.28 0.41 -2.09
CA TRP A 85 -18.26 0.99 -2.99
C TRP A 85 -16.98 0.15 -3.02
N VAL A 86 -16.44 -0.11 -1.84
CA VAL A 86 -15.21 -0.85 -1.62
C VAL A 86 -15.48 -1.84 -0.51
N LYS A 87 -15.31 -3.13 -0.80
CA LYS A 87 -15.37 -4.17 0.22
C LYS A 87 -14.28 -3.93 1.26
N ARG A 88 -14.69 -3.61 2.49
CA ARG A 88 -13.74 -3.38 3.58
C ARG A 88 -13.10 -4.69 4.00
N VAL A 89 -11.78 -4.73 3.91
CA VAL A 89 -10.97 -5.86 4.38
C VAL A 89 -10.05 -5.32 5.48
N PRO A 90 -10.38 -5.53 6.76
CA PRO A 90 -9.52 -5.13 7.88
C PRO A 90 -8.11 -5.66 7.68
N PHE A 91 -7.12 -4.80 7.91
CA PHE A 91 -5.72 -5.12 7.74
C PHE A 91 -4.88 -4.25 8.66
N HIS A 92 -3.83 -4.82 9.23
CA HIS A 92 -2.74 -4.11 9.89
C HIS A 92 -1.45 -4.87 9.61
N LEU A 93 -0.29 -4.28 9.87
CA LEU A 93 0.96 -5.03 9.79
C LEU A 93 0.99 -6.11 10.88
N PRO A 94 1.55 -7.31 10.62
CA PRO A 94 1.76 -8.30 11.65
C PRO A 94 2.60 -7.75 12.81
N LEU A 95 2.32 -8.21 14.03
CA LEU A 95 3.01 -7.74 15.23
C LEU A 95 4.54 -7.88 15.09
N GLY A 96 5.28 -6.81 15.41
CA GLY A 96 6.74 -6.77 15.31
C GLY A 96 7.29 -6.24 13.98
N LEU A 97 6.43 -6.08 12.96
CA LEU A 97 6.80 -5.47 11.68
C LEU A 97 6.55 -3.96 11.72
N LYS A 98 7.50 -3.19 11.17
CA LYS A 98 7.48 -1.72 11.09
C LYS A 98 7.67 -1.26 9.65
N LEU A 99 7.08 -0.11 9.29
CA LEU A 99 7.27 0.51 7.98
C LEU A 99 8.19 1.73 8.08
N LEU A 100 9.19 1.77 7.20
CA LEU A 100 10.02 2.93 6.94
C LEU A 100 9.80 3.44 5.53
N LEU A 101 9.92 4.75 5.38
CA LEU A 101 9.92 5.44 4.10
C LEU A 101 11.20 6.27 3.96
N GLY A 102 11.77 6.29 2.77
CA GLY A 102 12.91 7.14 2.43
C GLY A 102 12.58 7.96 1.19
N ASP A 103 12.73 9.28 1.27
CA ASP A 103 12.62 10.18 0.13
C ASP A 103 13.90 10.14 -0.70
N VAL A 104 13.78 9.91 -2.00
CA VAL A 104 14.93 9.79 -2.90
C VAL A 104 15.13 11.12 -3.61
N HIS A 105 16.14 11.89 -3.19
CA HIS A 105 16.32 13.27 -3.65
C HIS A 105 17.02 13.34 -5.01
N GLN A 106 16.41 12.76 -6.06
CA GLN A 106 16.93 12.78 -7.45
C GLN A 106 15.96 13.44 -8.46
N GLY A 107 14.89 14.08 -7.99
CA GLY A 107 13.91 14.77 -8.83
C GLY A 107 12.71 13.87 -9.17
N GLY A 108 11.51 14.44 -9.16
CA GLY A 108 10.26 13.69 -9.30
C GLY A 108 10.18 12.89 -10.60
N SER A 109 9.61 11.69 -10.51
CA SER A 109 9.29 10.87 -11.68
C SER A 109 8.21 11.55 -12.51
N GLY A 110 8.34 11.55 -13.83
CA GLY A 110 7.28 11.99 -14.75
C GLY A 110 6.12 10.98 -14.77
N THR A 111 5.38 10.86 -13.67
CA THR A 111 4.42 9.78 -13.39
C THR A 111 3.32 9.58 -14.45
N PRO A 112 2.74 10.63 -15.06
CA PRO A 112 1.66 10.44 -16.04
C PRO A 112 2.08 9.63 -17.28
N GLY A 113 3.31 9.81 -17.76
CA GLY A 113 3.81 9.08 -18.94
C GLY A 113 4.07 7.60 -18.65
N MET A 114 4.39 7.25 -17.41
CA MET A 114 4.68 5.87 -17.02
C MET A 114 3.42 5.01 -17.02
N VAL A 115 2.32 5.51 -16.44
CA VAL A 115 1.05 4.77 -16.37
C VAL A 115 0.52 4.46 -17.77
N SER A 116 0.53 5.43 -18.68
CA SER A 116 0.06 5.21 -20.06
C SER A 116 0.86 4.14 -20.79
N LYS A 117 2.19 4.12 -20.61
CA LYS A 117 3.06 3.08 -21.21
C LYS A 117 2.80 1.69 -20.63
N VAL A 118 2.65 1.59 -19.31
CA VAL A 118 2.31 0.32 -18.64
C VAL A 118 0.96 -0.20 -19.13
N MET A 119 -0.04 0.68 -19.28
CA MET A 119 -1.37 0.28 -19.79
C MET A 119 -1.32 -0.15 -21.26
N ALA A 120 -0.55 0.55 -22.11
CA ALA A 120 -0.35 0.15 -23.50
C ALA A 120 0.34 -1.23 -23.59
N TRP A 121 1.39 -1.44 -22.79
CA TRP A 121 2.05 -2.74 -22.69
C TRP A 121 1.09 -3.83 -22.20
N ARG A 122 0.32 -3.58 -21.13
CA ARG A 122 -0.67 -4.53 -20.60
C ARG A 122 -1.66 -4.96 -21.67
N ASN A 123 -2.18 -4.02 -22.45
CA ASN A 123 -3.10 -4.32 -23.56
C ASN A 123 -2.44 -5.17 -24.64
N SER A 124 -1.15 -4.95 -24.92
CA SER A 124 -0.41 -5.73 -25.92
C SER A 124 -0.16 -7.20 -25.52
N VAL A 125 -0.26 -7.53 -24.23
CA VAL A 125 -0.04 -8.89 -23.70
C VAL A 125 -1.31 -9.53 -23.12
N ALA A 126 -2.47 -8.89 -23.32
CA ALA A 126 -3.72 -9.26 -22.68
C ALA A 126 -4.20 -10.68 -23.04
N ASP A 127 -3.88 -11.16 -24.24
CA ASP A 127 -4.28 -12.50 -24.71
C ASP A 127 -3.46 -13.64 -24.07
N ASN A 128 -2.34 -13.32 -23.41
CA ASN A 128 -1.51 -14.32 -22.73
C ASN A 128 -1.89 -14.40 -21.24
N PRO A 129 -2.55 -15.47 -20.77
CA PRO A 129 -2.93 -15.62 -19.36
C PRO A 129 -1.73 -15.77 -18.41
N TYR A 130 -0.54 -16.07 -18.93
CA TYR A 130 0.70 -16.21 -18.17
C TYR A 130 1.59 -14.96 -18.25
N ASN A 131 1.05 -13.82 -18.68
CA ASN A 131 1.81 -12.58 -18.74
C ASN A 131 2.26 -12.10 -17.33
N LEU A 132 3.21 -11.17 -17.28
CA LEU A 132 3.75 -10.65 -16.02
C LEU A 132 2.69 -9.95 -15.16
N TRP A 133 1.65 -9.38 -15.77
CA TRP A 133 0.56 -8.70 -15.04
C TRP A 133 -0.26 -9.69 -14.22
N GLU A 134 -0.64 -10.82 -14.81
CA GLU A 134 -1.37 -11.90 -14.12
C GLU A 134 -0.50 -12.58 -13.07
N GLN A 135 0.78 -12.83 -13.38
CA GLN A 135 1.73 -13.36 -12.39
C GLN A 135 1.90 -12.44 -11.18
N LEU A 136 2.00 -11.12 -11.40
CA LEU A 136 2.04 -10.12 -10.33
C LEU A 136 0.75 -10.11 -9.52
N ARG A 137 -0.43 -10.15 -10.18
CA ARG A 137 -1.74 -10.23 -9.49
C ARG A 137 -1.79 -11.44 -8.56
N GLU A 138 -1.51 -12.64 -9.08
CA GLU A 138 -1.57 -13.87 -8.29
C GLU A 138 -0.56 -13.86 -7.13
N ASN A 139 0.64 -13.35 -7.37
CA ASN A 139 1.64 -13.21 -6.32
C ASN A 139 1.22 -12.22 -5.24
N ASN A 140 0.63 -11.08 -5.60
CA ASN A 140 0.09 -10.11 -4.65
C ASN A 140 -1.06 -10.71 -3.82
N GLU A 141 -1.93 -11.52 -4.42
CA GLU A 141 -2.99 -12.22 -3.69
C GLU A 141 -2.43 -13.22 -2.65
N LYS A 142 -1.40 -13.97 -3.03
CA LYS A 142 -0.66 -14.85 -2.11
C LYS A 142 0.06 -14.07 -1.02
N TYR A 143 0.67 -12.93 -1.36
CA TYR A 143 1.34 -12.08 -0.39
C TYR A 143 0.34 -11.55 0.66
N VAL A 144 -0.80 -11.01 0.24
CA VAL A 144 -1.86 -10.56 1.15
C VAL A 144 -2.36 -11.71 2.03
N ALA A 145 -2.53 -12.91 1.47
CA ALA A 145 -2.93 -14.09 2.25
C ALA A 145 -1.87 -14.47 3.30
N SER A 146 -0.59 -14.44 2.96
CA SER A 146 0.51 -14.72 3.89
C SER A 146 0.62 -13.70 5.02
N LEU A 147 0.43 -12.40 4.73
CA LEU A 147 0.40 -11.37 5.78
C LEU A 147 -0.79 -11.57 6.73
N LYS A 148 -1.96 -11.97 6.21
CA LYS A 148 -3.11 -12.33 7.05
C LYS A 148 -2.86 -13.56 7.90
N ALA A 149 -2.14 -14.55 7.39
CA ALA A 149 -1.74 -15.72 8.16
C ALA A 149 -0.79 -15.33 9.31
N LEU A 150 0.11 -14.38 9.09
CA LEU A 150 0.99 -13.83 10.13
C LEU A 150 0.22 -13.03 11.18
N ILE A 151 -0.77 -12.24 10.78
CA ILE A 151 -1.67 -11.55 11.72
C ILE A 151 -2.40 -12.58 12.59
N LEU A 152 -2.99 -13.60 11.97
CA LEU A 152 -3.69 -14.66 12.70
C LEU A 152 -2.76 -15.42 13.64
N GLN A 153 -1.53 -15.69 13.22
CA GLN A 153 -0.52 -16.32 14.08
C GLN A 153 -0.16 -15.44 15.29
N ALA A 154 -0.05 -14.12 15.11
CA ALA A 154 0.19 -13.20 16.23
C ALA A 154 -0.95 -13.24 17.26
N ASP A 155 -2.19 -13.37 16.78
CA ASP A 155 -3.39 -13.42 17.63
C ASP A 155 -3.58 -14.77 18.33
N GLU A 156 -3.39 -15.89 17.62
CA GLU A 156 -3.67 -17.23 18.13
C GLU A 156 -2.47 -17.89 18.81
N LYS A 157 -1.24 -17.54 18.40
CA LYS A 157 0.02 -18.16 18.83
C LYS A 157 1.08 -17.12 19.15
N THR A 158 0.73 -16.12 19.95
CA THR A 158 1.55 -14.94 20.23
C THR A 158 2.98 -15.27 20.66
N VAL A 159 3.19 -16.28 21.51
CA VAL A 159 4.54 -16.66 21.98
C VAL A 159 5.41 -17.18 20.84
N GLU A 160 4.89 -18.07 20.00
CA GLU A 160 5.61 -18.58 18.82
C GLU A 160 5.92 -17.45 17.83
N HIS A 161 4.92 -16.57 17.61
CA HIS A 161 5.06 -15.40 16.74
C HIS A 161 6.18 -14.47 17.22
N VAL A 162 6.15 -14.04 18.47
CA VAL A 162 7.15 -13.12 19.05
C VAL A 162 8.53 -13.75 19.03
N ASN A 163 8.66 -15.03 19.41
CA ASN A 163 9.94 -15.74 19.36
C ASN A 163 10.51 -15.78 17.93
N SER A 164 9.66 -16.00 16.92
CA SER A 164 10.12 -15.95 15.52
C SER A 164 10.61 -14.57 15.12
N VAL A 165 9.95 -13.50 15.52
CA VAL A 165 10.40 -12.12 15.27
C VAL A 165 11.74 -11.84 15.95
N ASP A 166 11.92 -12.32 17.20
CA ASP A 166 13.17 -12.15 17.95
C ASP A 166 14.36 -12.88 17.31
N VAL A 167 14.14 -14.01 16.65
CA VAL A 167 15.17 -14.68 15.86
C VAL A 167 15.41 -13.94 14.55
N LEU A 168 14.33 -13.62 13.83
CA LEU A 168 14.38 -13.11 12.46
C LEU A 168 14.96 -11.69 12.36
N LYS A 169 14.87 -10.88 13.43
CA LYS A 169 15.50 -9.55 13.47
C LYS A 169 17.03 -9.58 13.39
N HIS A 170 17.65 -10.73 13.64
CA HIS A 170 19.12 -10.89 13.67
C HIS A 170 19.71 -11.58 12.43
N VAL A 171 18.88 -11.91 11.44
CA VAL A 171 19.32 -12.64 10.23
C VAL A 171 18.93 -11.91 8.96
N VAL A 172 19.66 -12.18 7.88
CA VAL A 172 19.25 -11.77 6.53
C VAL A 172 18.20 -12.76 6.04
N LEU A 173 16.93 -12.33 5.98
CA LEU A 173 15.81 -13.23 5.73
C LEU A 173 15.92 -14.03 4.42
N ALA A 174 16.48 -13.42 3.38
CA ALA A 174 16.70 -14.07 2.09
C ALA A 174 17.67 -15.27 2.15
N GLN A 175 18.47 -15.38 3.21
CA GLN A 175 19.47 -16.43 3.43
C GLN A 175 19.10 -17.36 4.60
N HIS A 176 18.02 -17.04 5.33
CA HIS A 176 17.62 -17.78 6.52
C HIS A 176 16.86 -19.06 6.15
N ILE A 177 17.18 -20.16 6.83
CA ILE A 177 16.45 -21.42 6.72
C ILE A 177 15.51 -21.50 7.94
N PRO A 178 14.18 -21.49 7.74
CA PRO A 178 13.24 -21.48 8.86
C PRO A 178 13.35 -22.76 9.69
N GLN A 179 13.42 -22.62 11.01
CA GLN A 179 13.58 -23.75 11.95
C GLN A 179 12.25 -24.31 12.46
N ASN A 180 11.16 -23.58 12.26
CA ASN A 180 9.82 -23.95 12.72
C ASN A 180 8.75 -23.35 11.81
N ASP A 181 7.49 -23.70 12.08
CA ASP A 181 6.33 -23.26 11.31
C ASP A 181 6.11 -21.74 11.37
N ALA A 182 6.43 -21.09 12.49
CA ALA A 182 6.29 -19.63 12.63
C ALA A 182 7.28 -18.87 11.75
N GLU A 183 8.56 -19.24 11.81
CA GLU A 183 9.58 -18.69 10.90
C GLU A 183 9.25 -18.99 9.43
N ARG A 184 8.69 -20.17 9.12
CA ARG A 184 8.30 -20.54 7.75
C ARG A 184 7.27 -19.56 7.17
N LEU A 185 6.27 -19.13 7.95
CA LEU A 185 5.28 -18.15 7.47
C LEU A 185 5.93 -16.81 7.12
N TRP A 186 6.88 -16.34 7.94
CA TRP A 186 7.61 -15.11 7.67
C TRP A 186 8.47 -15.20 6.40
N VAL A 187 9.24 -16.29 6.27
CA VAL A 187 10.09 -16.52 5.08
C VAL A 187 9.25 -16.65 3.81
N GLU A 188 8.09 -17.31 3.89
CA GLU A 188 7.15 -17.40 2.77
C GLU A 188 6.60 -16.02 2.37
N ALA A 189 6.14 -15.23 3.34
CA ALA A 189 5.63 -13.88 3.08
C ALA A 189 6.71 -12.97 2.46
N ALA A 190 7.94 -13.00 2.99
CA ALA A 190 9.09 -12.27 2.45
C ALA A 190 9.43 -12.70 1.02
N THR A 191 9.29 -14.00 0.72
CA THR A 191 9.47 -14.54 -0.63
C THR A 191 8.44 -13.96 -1.60
N TYR A 192 7.17 -13.86 -1.21
CA TYR A 192 6.15 -13.21 -2.04
C TYR A 192 6.43 -11.71 -2.21
N ALA A 193 6.85 -11.00 -1.16
CA ALA A 193 7.23 -9.58 -1.24
C ALA A 193 8.36 -9.35 -2.26
N SER A 194 9.42 -10.15 -2.17
CA SER A 194 10.56 -10.12 -3.10
C SER A 194 10.14 -10.42 -4.54
N LYS A 195 9.25 -11.40 -4.75
CA LYS A 195 8.67 -11.69 -6.07
C LYS A 195 7.84 -10.54 -6.62
N SER A 196 7.06 -9.85 -5.79
CA SER A 196 6.28 -8.67 -6.24
C SER A 196 7.21 -7.55 -6.71
N ARG A 197 8.27 -7.25 -5.95
CA ARG A 197 9.30 -6.27 -6.37
C ARG A 197 9.93 -6.65 -7.71
N ARG A 198 10.32 -7.92 -7.86
CA ARG A 198 10.89 -8.44 -9.11
C ARG A 198 9.92 -8.28 -10.29
N TYR A 199 8.66 -8.69 -10.14
CA TYR A 199 7.67 -8.57 -11.22
C TYR A 199 7.37 -7.11 -11.57
N LEU A 200 7.33 -6.19 -10.60
CA LEU A 200 7.21 -4.77 -10.88
C LEU A 200 8.38 -4.24 -11.71
N ARG A 201 9.61 -4.65 -11.40
CA ARG A 201 10.80 -4.29 -12.17
C ARG A 201 10.78 -4.89 -13.58
N GLU A 202 10.52 -6.18 -13.72
CA GLU A 202 10.43 -6.87 -15.02
C GLU A 202 9.30 -6.29 -15.90
N MET A 203 8.14 -5.98 -15.30
CA MET A 203 7.04 -5.29 -15.96
C MET A 203 7.46 -3.90 -16.43
N GLY A 204 8.20 -3.15 -15.60
CA GLY A 204 8.70 -1.83 -15.97
C GLY A 204 9.62 -1.88 -17.19
N GLN A 205 10.56 -2.83 -17.20
CA GLN A 205 11.43 -3.08 -18.35
C GLN A 205 10.62 -3.41 -19.61
N ALA A 206 9.65 -4.33 -19.50
CA ALA A 206 8.81 -4.73 -20.62
C ALA A 206 7.95 -3.57 -21.17
N ALA A 207 7.50 -2.67 -20.29
CA ALA A 207 6.76 -1.46 -20.66
C ALA A 207 7.65 -0.26 -20.99
N SER A 208 8.98 -0.41 -21.00
CA SER A 208 9.95 0.68 -21.23
C SER A 208 9.73 1.89 -20.30
N VAL A 209 9.55 1.59 -19.01
CA VAL A 209 9.42 2.54 -17.91
C VAL A 209 10.31 2.13 -16.73
N GLU A 210 10.88 3.10 -16.03
CA GLU A 210 11.74 2.83 -14.89
C GLU A 210 10.94 2.76 -13.58
N ILE A 211 10.12 1.72 -13.41
CA ILE A 211 9.41 1.49 -12.13
C ILE A 211 10.42 1.30 -10.99
N GLU A 212 11.45 0.49 -11.21
CA GLU A 212 12.61 0.39 -10.32
C GLU A 212 13.88 0.64 -11.16
N PRO A 213 14.40 1.88 -11.19
CA PRO A 213 15.64 2.19 -11.88
C PRO A 213 16.83 1.41 -11.32
N ASN A 214 17.83 1.09 -12.15
CA ASN A 214 19.00 0.28 -11.74
C ASN A 214 19.74 0.82 -10.50
N LYS A 215 19.84 2.15 -10.37
CA LYS A 215 20.46 2.76 -9.18
C LYS A 215 19.66 2.46 -7.91
N LEU A 216 18.33 2.45 -8.00
CA LEU A 216 17.45 2.09 -6.88
C LEU A 216 17.47 0.60 -6.61
N THR A 217 17.61 -0.24 -7.64
CA THR A 217 17.84 -1.68 -7.43
C THR A 217 19.04 -1.94 -6.52
N ALA A 218 20.17 -1.26 -6.75
CA ALA A 218 21.37 -1.42 -5.92
C ALA A 218 21.15 -0.97 -4.46
N LEU A 219 20.46 0.16 -4.23
CA LEU A 219 20.09 0.62 -2.90
C LEU A 219 19.20 -0.42 -2.19
N LEU A 220 18.11 -0.84 -2.84
CA LEU A 220 17.12 -1.75 -2.28
C LEU A 220 17.73 -3.13 -2.01
N ASP A 221 18.59 -3.64 -2.89
CA ASP A 221 19.29 -4.92 -2.67
C ASP A 221 20.22 -4.84 -1.45
N ALA A 222 20.94 -3.73 -1.28
CA ALA A 222 21.77 -3.49 -0.12
C ALA A 222 20.95 -3.32 1.17
N THR A 223 19.82 -2.59 1.12
CA THR A 223 18.88 -2.50 2.26
C THR A 223 18.32 -3.87 2.63
N CYS A 224 17.94 -4.70 1.65
CA CYS A 224 17.43 -6.05 1.89
C CYS A 224 18.47 -7.00 2.50
N ALA A 225 19.77 -6.68 2.37
CA ALA A 225 20.86 -7.45 2.96
C ALA A 225 21.15 -7.09 4.44
N ILE A 226 20.46 -6.08 4.99
CA ILE A 226 20.57 -5.73 6.41
C ILE A 226 19.79 -6.77 7.24
N PRO A 227 20.37 -7.34 8.31
CA PRO A 227 19.66 -8.23 9.21
C PRO A 227 18.37 -7.61 9.73
N GLY A 228 17.29 -8.39 9.77
CA GLY A 228 15.99 -7.94 10.24
C GLY A 228 15.14 -7.18 9.21
N VAL A 229 15.64 -6.96 7.99
CA VAL A 229 14.81 -6.42 6.90
C VAL A 229 13.94 -7.52 6.29
N PHE A 230 12.63 -7.30 6.29
CA PHE A 230 11.63 -8.23 5.79
C PHE A 230 11.31 -8.03 4.32
N ALA A 231 11.11 -6.79 3.88
CA ALA A 231 10.84 -6.47 2.48
C ALA A 231 11.26 -5.04 2.16
N VAL A 232 11.52 -4.77 0.90
CA VAL A 232 11.87 -3.43 0.39
C VAL A 232 11.21 -3.21 -0.97
N GLY A 233 11.06 -1.95 -1.38
CA GLY A 233 10.64 -1.63 -2.74
C GLY A 233 10.43 -0.14 -2.96
N CYS A 234 9.93 0.21 -4.15
CA CYS A 234 9.46 1.55 -4.47
C CYS A 234 7.95 1.64 -4.22
N PRO A 235 7.45 2.58 -3.41
CA PRO A 235 6.02 2.81 -3.28
C PRO A 235 5.48 3.57 -4.50
N GLY A 236 4.16 3.49 -4.69
CA GLY A 236 3.47 4.24 -5.75
C GLY A 236 3.83 3.78 -7.16
N ALA A 237 4.07 4.74 -8.06
CA ALA A 237 4.38 4.44 -9.46
C ALA A 237 5.83 3.97 -9.68
N GLY A 238 6.69 4.14 -8.68
CA GLY A 238 8.11 3.87 -8.79
C GLY A 238 8.90 5.07 -9.32
N GLY A 239 10.09 4.81 -9.87
CA GLY A 239 11.05 5.84 -10.23
C GLY A 239 11.80 6.38 -9.01
N TYR A 240 12.29 7.61 -9.09
CA TYR A 240 13.14 8.23 -8.07
C TYR A 240 12.36 9.02 -7.00
N ASP A 241 11.11 8.65 -6.73
CA ASP A 241 10.28 9.39 -5.76
C ASP A 241 10.60 8.97 -4.33
N ALA A 242 10.47 7.67 -4.02
CA ALA A 242 10.69 7.16 -2.67
C ALA A 242 11.07 5.68 -2.68
N VAL A 243 11.51 5.20 -1.51
CA VAL A 243 11.68 3.79 -1.18
C VAL A 243 10.94 3.47 0.12
N PHE A 244 10.59 2.21 0.31
CA PHE A 244 10.10 1.70 1.59
C PHE A 244 10.92 0.50 2.05
N ALA A 245 10.95 0.29 3.36
CA ALA A 245 11.40 -0.95 3.98
C ALA A 245 10.37 -1.40 5.03
N LEU A 246 10.13 -2.71 5.08
CA LEU A 246 9.44 -3.37 6.18
C LEU A 246 10.50 -4.11 7.00
N VAL A 247 10.52 -3.88 8.32
CA VAL A 247 11.61 -4.37 9.19
C VAL A 247 11.09 -4.91 10.52
N PHE A 248 11.88 -5.75 11.18
CA PHE A 248 11.58 -6.26 12.51
C PHE A 248 12.12 -5.34 13.61
N GLY A 249 11.21 -4.70 14.35
CA GLY A 249 11.53 -3.90 15.53
C GLY A 249 12.30 -2.59 15.29
N ASP A 250 12.41 -1.78 16.35
CA ASP A 250 12.92 -0.41 16.27
C ASP A 250 14.45 -0.33 16.10
N GLU A 251 15.20 -1.34 16.55
CA GLU A 251 16.65 -1.43 16.34
C GLU A 251 16.98 -1.56 14.84
N THR A 252 16.20 -2.36 14.11
CA THR A 252 16.36 -2.50 12.66
C THR A 252 15.90 -1.23 11.94
N CYS A 253 14.85 -0.55 12.42
CA CYS A 253 14.46 0.77 11.90
C CYS A 253 15.65 1.73 11.93
N THR A 254 16.29 1.87 13.10
CA THR A 254 17.45 2.75 13.29
C THR A 254 18.59 2.36 12.35
N SER A 255 18.87 1.05 12.21
CA SER A 255 19.93 0.55 11.33
C SER A 255 19.69 0.90 9.86
N VAL A 256 18.44 0.78 9.39
CA VAL A 256 18.05 1.13 8.02
C VAL A 256 18.07 2.64 7.80
N GLU A 257 17.61 3.44 8.76
CA GLU A 257 17.64 4.91 8.70
C GLU A 257 19.08 5.42 8.56
N SER A 258 19.99 4.95 9.42
CA SER A 258 21.41 5.29 9.33
C SER A 258 22.03 4.82 8.00
N PHE A 259 21.71 3.60 7.55
CA PHE A 259 22.19 3.10 6.27
C PHE A 259 21.75 3.97 5.09
N TRP A 260 20.48 4.41 5.06
CA TRP A 260 19.97 5.29 4.01
C TRP A 260 20.60 6.68 4.05
N GLU A 261 20.78 7.26 5.24
CA GLU A 261 21.44 8.57 5.40
C GLU A 261 22.90 8.55 4.95
N GLU A 262 23.63 7.46 5.23
CA GLU A 262 25.03 7.28 4.86
C GLU A 262 25.23 6.78 3.41
N TYR A 263 24.15 6.44 2.70
CA TYR A 263 24.24 5.90 1.35
C TYR A 263 24.78 6.94 0.36
N THR A 264 25.92 6.64 -0.28
CA THR A 264 26.66 7.65 -1.08
C THR A 264 26.29 7.65 -2.56
N ALA A 265 25.75 6.56 -3.10
CA ALA A 265 25.45 6.47 -4.54
C ALA A 265 24.23 7.32 -4.94
N MET A 266 23.37 7.67 -3.98
CA MET A 266 22.29 8.65 -4.11
C MET A 266 21.85 9.16 -2.73
N ARG A 267 21.24 10.34 -2.69
CA ARG A 267 20.69 10.89 -1.45
C ARG A 267 19.35 10.24 -1.13
N VAL A 268 19.26 9.61 0.04
CA VAL A 268 18.02 9.09 0.60
C VAL A 268 17.82 9.76 1.95
N CYS A 269 16.67 10.40 2.14
CA CYS A 269 16.30 11.04 3.40
C CYS A 269 15.28 10.14 4.12
N PRO A 270 15.65 9.49 5.24
CA PRO A 270 14.69 8.70 6.00
C PRO A 270 13.58 9.60 6.57
N LEU A 271 12.33 9.18 6.39
CA LEU A 271 11.18 9.85 6.98
C LEU A 271 10.90 9.24 8.36
N LEU A 272 11.10 10.02 9.42
CA LEU A 272 10.97 9.59 10.82
C LEU A 272 9.51 9.44 11.30
N VAL A 273 8.58 9.32 10.36
CA VAL A 273 7.19 8.95 10.63
C VAL A 273 7.08 7.43 10.68
N ARG A 274 6.03 6.93 11.33
CA ARG A 274 5.73 5.50 11.42
C ARG A 274 4.32 5.22 10.90
N GLU A 275 4.05 3.97 10.58
CA GLU A 275 2.72 3.54 10.16
C GLU A 275 1.66 3.84 11.22
N ASP A 276 0.46 4.19 10.76
CA ASP A 276 -0.73 4.31 11.60
C ASP A 276 -1.91 3.60 10.92
N ALA A 277 -2.74 2.94 11.73
CA ALA A 277 -3.85 2.13 11.24
C ALA A 277 -5.23 2.81 11.42
N ALA A 278 -5.31 4.01 12.01
CA ALA A 278 -6.57 4.57 12.47
C ALA A 278 -7.41 5.22 11.35
N GLY A 279 -6.76 5.90 10.41
CA GLY A 279 -7.43 6.73 9.41
C GLY A 279 -8.17 7.91 10.06
N LEU A 280 -9.38 8.22 9.59
CA LEU A 280 -10.20 9.28 10.18
C LEU A 280 -10.58 8.96 11.63
N LEU A 281 -10.33 9.93 12.51
CA LEU A 281 -10.73 9.93 13.91
C LEU A 281 -11.83 10.97 14.12
N PHE A 282 -12.96 10.55 14.69
CA PHE A 282 -13.99 11.48 15.14
C PHE A 282 -13.67 11.85 16.59
N SER A 283 -13.32 13.10 16.84
CA SER A 283 -13.24 13.60 18.21
C SER A 283 -14.65 13.90 18.71
N GLU A 284 -15.04 13.33 19.83
CA GLU A 284 -16.14 13.90 20.61
C GLU A 284 -15.63 15.24 21.16
N GLU A 285 -16.15 16.37 20.63
CA GLU A 285 -15.96 17.66 21.30
C GLU A 285 -16.47 17.52 22.74
N LYS A 286 -15.58 17.80 23.71
CA LYS A 286 -15.90 17.82 25.14
C LYS A 286 -16.75 19.03 25.49
#